data_AF-A0A162LXX6-F1
#
_entry.id   AF-A0A162LXX6-F1
#
_cell.length_a   1.000
_cell.length_b   1.000
_cell.length_c   1.000
_cell.angle_alpha   90.00
_cell.angle_beta   90.00
_cell.angle_gamma   90.00
#
_symmetry.space_group_name_H-M   'P 1'
#
loop_
_entity.id
_entity.type
_entity.pdbx_description
1 polymer ?
#
loop_
_entity_poly.entity_id
_entity_poly.type
_entity_poly.pdbx_seq_one_letter_code
_entity_poly.pdbx_strand_id
1 'polypeptide(L)' 'MVFRQYIEQAAAHAGNRKDYQRVCAIIRNMEKSGWKERVLEIKQKLFSVYANRPVFRDELSKV' A
#
# COMPACT_ATOMS: atom_id res chain seq x y z
N MET A 1 6.06 10.65 -10.91
CA MET A 1 4.64 10.31 -10.68
C MET A 1 4.35 8.80 -10.85
N VAL A 2 5.35 7.92 -10.65
CA VAL A 2 5.27 6.49 -11.07
C VAL A 2 4.83 5.55 -9.93
N PHE A 3 5.27 5.81 -8.69
CA PHE A 3 4.96 4.95 -7.55
C PHE A 3 3.47 4.88 -7.23
N ARG A 4 2.75 6.00 -7.35
CA ARG A 4 1.32 6.05 -7.07
C ARG A 4 0.55 5.13 -8.02
N GLN A 5 0.80 5.25 -9.33
CA GLN A 5 0.15 4.39 -10.32
C GLN A 5 0.55 2.93 -10.14
N TYR A 6 1.81 2.64 -9.81
CA TYR A 6 2.27 1.29 -9.56
C TYR A 6 1.55 0.65 -8.36
N ILE A 7 1.41 1.40 -7.26
CA ILE A 7 0.75 0.92 -6.05
C ILE A 7 -0.77 0.84 -6.23
N GLU A 8 -1.38 1.79 -6.95
CA GLU A 8 -2.79 1.74 -7.33
C GLU A 8 -3.08 0.54 -8.24
N GLN A 9 -2.23 0.26 -9.23
CA GLN A 9 -2.37 -0.92 -10.08
C GLN A 9 -2.16 -2.21 -9.30
N ALA A 10 -1.12 -2.30 -8.45
CA ALA A 10 -0.86 -3.47 -7.63
C ALA A 10 -2.00 -3.72 -6.63
N ALA A 11 -2.57 -2.66 -6.05
CA ALA A 11 -3.72 -2.76 -5.15
C ALA A 11 -5.04 -3.06 -5.90
N ALA A 12 -5.21 -2.56 -7.13
CA ALA A 12 -6.36 -2.89 -7.98
C ALA A 12 -6.32 -4.35 -8.45
N HIS A 13 -5.14 -4.88 -8.76
CA HIS A 13 -4.94 -6.28 -9.12
C HIS A 13 -4.95 -7.21 -7.90
N ALA A 14 -4.78 -6.67 -6.69
CA ALA A 14 -4.81 -7.44 -5.47
C ALA A 14 -6.24 -7.90 -5.13
N GLY A 15 -6.48 -9.20 -5.33
CA GLY A 15 -7.70 -9.89 -4.92
C GLY A 15 -7.54 -10.68 -3.62
N ASN A 16 -6.31 -11.06 -3.27
CA ASN A 16 -6.03 -11.99 -2.18
C ASN A 16 -5.00 -11.44 -1.17
N ARG A 17 -4.95 -12.06 0.01
CA ARG A 17 -4.06 -11.66 1.11
C ARG A 17 -2.58 -11.61 0.71
N LYS A 18 -2.13 -12.54 -0.14
CA LYS A 18 -0.74 -12.56 -0.64
C LYS A 18 -0.41 -11.34 -1.51
N ASP A 19 -1.36 -10.88 -2.32
CA ASP A 19 -1.18 -9.68 -3.15
C ASP A 19 -1.10 -8.43 -2.28
N TYR A 20 -1.95 -8.33 -1.26
CA TYR A 20 -1.88 -7.25 -0.27
C TYR A 20 -0.54 -7.20 0.45
N GLN A 21 0.00 -8.36 0.83
CA GLN A 21 1.34 -8.46 1.42
C GLN A 21 2.43 -7.98 0.48
N ARG A 22 2.30 -8.25 -0.83
CA ARG A 22 3.25 -7.78 -1.84
C ARG A 22 3.24 -6.25 -1.93
N VAL A 23 2.06 -5.64 -1.97
CA VAL A 23 1.90 -4.17 -1.95
C VAL A 23 2.52 -3.58 -0.68
N CYS A 24 2.23 -4.18 0.47
CA CYS A 24 2.79 -3.78 1.76
C CYS A 24 4.32 -3.88 1.80
N ALA A 25 4.90 -4.93 1.22
CA ALA A 25 6.35 -5.11 1.13
C ALA A 25 7.02 -4.04 0.25
N ILE A 26 6.37 -3.60 -0.83
CA ILE A 26 6.85 -2.49 -1.67
C ILE A 26 6.88 -1.19 -0.85
N ILE A 27 5.77 -0.88 -0.17
CA ILE A 27 5.65 0.31 0.68
C ILE A 27 6.73 0.29 1.78
N ARG A 28 6.94 -0.85 2.43
CA ARG A 28 7.97 -1.01 3.47
C ARG A 28 9.39 -0.81 2.95
N ASN A 29 9.70 -1.29 1.74
CA ASN A 29 11.01 -1.06 1.13
C ASN A 29 11.25 0.42 0.80
N MET A 30 10.20 1.13 0.36
CA MET A 30 10.28 2.58 0.14
C MET A 30 10.52 3.33 1.47
N GLU A 31 9.88 2.89 2.55
CA GLU A 31 10.06 3.48 3.88
C GLU A 31 11.52 3.32 4.35
N LYS A 32 12.10 2.12 4.19
CA LYS A 32 13.51 1.86 4.48
C LYS A 32 14.47 2.68 3.63
N SER A 33 14.06 3.04 2.42
CA SER A 33 14.88 3.83 1.50
C SER A 33 14.87 5.33 1.79
N GLY A 34 14.24 5.77 2.90
CA GLY A 34 14.19 7.17 3.32
C GLY A 34 12.99 7.97 2.80
N TRP A 35 12.04 7.32 2.12
CA TRP A 35 10.85 7.98 1.55
C TRP A 35 9.65 7.94 2.51
N LYS A 36 9.88 8.10 3.82
CA LYS A 36 8.87 7.95 4.87
C LYS A 36 7.65 8.84 4.67
N GLU A 37 7.86 10.13 4.38
CA GLU A 37 6.77 11.09 4.19
C GLU A 37 5.86 10.67 3.03
N ARG A 38 6.46 10.31 1.89
CA ARG A 38 5.74 9.87 0.70
C ARG A 38 5.00 8.56 0.91
N VAL A 39 5.59 7.64 1.68
CA VAL A 39 4.95 6.39 2.11
C VAL A 39 3.72 6.68 2.95
N LEU A 40 3.81 7.63 3.88
CA LEU A 40 2.72 7.97 4.80
C LEU A 40 1.52 8.56 4.04
N GLU A 41 1.78 9.46 3.07
CA GLU A 41 0.75 9.98 2.17
C GLU A 41 0.06 8.87 1.37
N ILE A 42 0.85 7.95 0.79
CA ILE A 42 0.32 6.83 0.01
C ILE A 42 -0.50 5.89 0.90
N LYS A 43 -0.01 5.57 2.11
CA LYS A 43 -0.74 4.74 3.07
C LYS A 43 -2.08 5.36 3.42
N GLN A 44 -2.12 6.65 3.79
CA GLN A 44 -3.38 7.32 4.12
C GLN A 44 -4.36 7.30 2.93
N LYS A 45 -3.86 7.56 1.72
CA LYS A 45 -4.67 7.54 0.52
C LYS A 45 -5.25 6.15 0.24
N LEU A 46 -4.44 5.10 0.32
CA LEU A 46 -4.90 3.72 0.18
C LEU A 46 -5.89 3.35 1.28
N PHE A 47 -5.65 3.77 2.52
CA PHE A 47 -6.55 3.51 3.64
C PHE A 47 -7.93 4.12 3.40
N SER A 48 -7.97 5.33 2.81
CA SER A 48 -9.20 6.02 2.43
C SER A 48 -9.90 5.36 1.24
N VAL A 49 -9.17 5.11 0.14
CA VAL A 49 -9.71 4.51 -1.10
C VAL A 49 -10.24 3.09 -0.86
N TYR A 50 -9.51 2.28 -0.09
CA TYR A 50 -9.86 0.89 0.18
C TYR A 50 -10.52 0.73 1.55
N ALA A 51 -11.33 1.72 1.97
CA ALA A 51 -12.08 1.65 3.23
C ALA A 51 -12.97 0.41 3.35
N ASN A 52 -13.51 -0.04 2.21
CA ASN A 52 -14.38 -1.22 2.11
C ASN A 52 -13.62 -2.56 2.10
N ARG A 53 -12.28 -2.55 2.24
CA ARG A 53 -11.44 -3.75 2.27
C ARG A 53 -10.70 -3.87 3.61
N PRO A 54 -11.33 -4.43 4.66
CA PRO A 54 -10.74 -4.50 6.00
C PRO A 54 -9.45 -5.32 6.03
N VAL A 55 -9.37 -6.41 5.25
CA VAL A 55 -8.16 -7.25 5.16
C VAL A 55 -6.97 -6.47 4.59
N PHE A 56 -7.22 -5.58 3.62
CA PHE A 56 -6.15 -4.78 3.05
C PHE A 56 -5.67 -3.72 4.05
N ARG A 57 -6.60 -3.09 4.77
CA ARG A 57 -6.26 -2.15 5.86
C ARG A 57 -5.46 -2.80 6.98
N ASP A 58 -5.82 -4.02 7.37
CA ASP A 58 -5.09 -4.78 8.39
C ASP A 58 -3.64 -5.02 7.99
N GLU A 59 -3.41 -5.44 6.73
CA GLU A 59 -2.05 -5.65 6.23
C GLU A 59 -1.30 -4.31 6.04
N LEU A 60 -1.98 -3.25 5.59
CA LEU A 60 -1.39 -1.89 5.49
C LEU A 60 -0.99 -1.33 6.86
N SER A 61 -1.72 -1.67 7.91
CA SER A 61 -1.42 -1.22 9.27
C SER A 61 -0.17 -1.89 9.85
N LYS A 62 0.27 -3.03 9.29
CA LYS A 62 1.47 -3.76 9.73
C LYS A 62 2.77 -3.26 9.08
N VAL A 63 2.66 -2.38 8.09
CA VAL A 63 3.80 -1.72 7.44
C VAL A 63 4.16 -0.47 8.20
#